data_AF-A0A4Y8QA39-F1
#
_entry.id   AF-A0A4Y8QA39-F1
#
_cell.length_a   1.000
_cell.length_b   1.000
_cell.length_c   1.000
_cell.angle_alpha   90.00
_cell.angle_beta   90.00
_cell.angle_gamma   90.00
#
_symmetry.space_group_name_H-M   'P 1'
#
loop_
_entity.id
_entity.type
_entity.pdbx_description
1 polymer ?
#
loop_
_entity_poly.entity_id
_entity_poly.type
_entity_poly.pdbx_seq_one_letter_code
_entity_poly.pdbx_strand_id
1 'polypeptide(L)'
;MPFVLHHAGSGQIYTCMLVNNYRLPYYGVKFWESEAEATEQASGFLTAQGIDDPAPWLVLELTEQQMKIGNVRLKNDPGLMLFWGSDGKPDIRKIPN
;
A
#
# COMPACT_ATOMS: atom_id res chain seq x y z
N MET A 1 10.91 3.20 -9.64
CA MET A 1 9.86 2.18 -9.52
C MET A 1 9.56 2.04 -8.03
N PRO A 2 8.33 2.32 -7.58
CA PRO A 2 7.97 2.19 -6.16
C PRO A 2 7.79 0.74 -5.70
N PHE A 3 8.22 0.47 -4.48
CA PHE A 3 8.03 -0.80 -3.78
C PHE A 3 6.94 -0.64 -2.73
N VAL A 4 5.94 -1.51 -2.72
CA VAL A 4 4.76 -1.43 -1.86
C VAL A 4 4.60 -2.69 -1.02
N LEU A 5 3.78 -2.62 0.02
CA LEU A 5 3.41 -3.81 0.80
C LEU A 5 2.18 -4.48 0.17
N HIS A 6 2.32 -5.75 -0.15
CA HIS A 6 1.28 -6.63 -0.69
C HIS A 6 1.04 -7.81 0.25
N HIS A 7 -0.21 -8.04 0.61
CA HIS A 7 -0.58 -9.16 1.45
C HIS A 7 -0.81 -10.41 0.59
N ALA A 8 0.04 -11.42 0.75
CA ALA A 8 0.07 -12.61 -0.10
C ALA A 8 -1.25 -13.40 -0.10
N GLY A 9 -1.96 -13.44 1.04
CA GLY A 9 -3.19 -14.23 1.18
C GLY A 9 -4.46 -13.57 0.62
N SER A 10 -4.52 -12.24 0.64
CA SER A 10 -5.73 -11.49 0.26
C SER A 10 -5.56 -10.67 -1.03
N GLY A 11 -4.31 -10.46 -1.46
CA GLY A 11 -3.98 -9.55 -2.53
C GLY A 11 -4.04 -8.08 -2.12
N GLN A 12 -4.21 -7.76 -0.84
CA GLN A 12 -4.36 -6.38 -0.38
C GLN A 12 -3.05 -5.59 -0.53
N ILE A 13 -3.14 -4.34 -0.96
CA ILE A 13 -2.05 -3.37 -0.90
C ILE A 13 -2.22 -2.53 0.36
N TYR A 14 -1.14 -2.35 1.10
CA TYR A 14 -1.18 -1.54 2.31
C TYR A 14 -1.44 -0.07 1.97
N THR A 15 -2.46 0.50 2.59
CA THR A 15 -2.90 1.88 2.39
C THR A 15 -3.02 2.56 3.75
N CYS A 16 -2.60 3.82 3.81
CA CYS A 16 -2.57 4.59 5.05
C CYS A 16 -2.59 6.10 4.75
N MET A 17 -2.70 6.90 5.81
CA MET A 17 -2.50 8.35 5.71
C MET A 17 -1.02 8.66 5.52
N LEU A 18 -0.71 9.36 4.43
CA LEU A 18 0.61 9.82 4.03
C LEU A 18 0.62 11.34 3.92
N VAL A 19 1.81 11.93 3.88
CA VAL A 19 1.98 13.38 3.70
C VAL A 19 2.81 13.59 2.45
N ASN A 20 2.31 14.38 1.50
CA ASN A 20 3.05 14.68 0.27
C ASN A 20 4.09 15.79 0.48
N ASN A 21 4.87 16.09 -0.57
CA ASN A 21 5.91 17.12 -0.55
C ASN A 21 5.39 18.54 -0.24
N TYR A 22 4.09 18.79 -0.36
CA TYR A 22 3.44 20.05 0.00
C TYR A 22 2.93 20.07 1.44
N ARG A 23 3.25 19.06 2.25
CA ARG A 23 2.74 18.86 3.62
C ARG A 23 1.22 18.68 3.70
N LEU A 24 0.61 18.23 2.60
CA LEU A 24 -0.82 17.92 2.59
C LEU A 24 -1.02 16.43 2.89
N PRO A 25 -1.84 16.09 3.90
CA PRO A 25 -2.17 14.71 4.19
C PRO A 25 -3.07 14.13 3.09
N TYR A 26 -2.80 12.89 2.70
CA TYR A 26 -3.63 12.13 1.76
C TYR A 26 -3.59 10.64 2.11
N TYR A 27 -4.69 9.94 1.86
CA TYR A 27 -4.83 8.52 1.97
C TYR A 27 -4.38 7.85 0.68
N GLY A 28 -3.40 6.96 0.79
CA GLY A 28 -2.76 6.35 -0.37
C GLY A 28 -1.94 5.11 -0.03
N VAL A 29 -1.31 4.55 -1.05
CA VAL A 29 -0.45 3.38 -0.94
C VAL A 29 0.88 3.76 -0.29
N LYS A 30 1.28 3.05 0.77
CA LYS A 30 2.64 3.19 1.32
C LYS A 30 3.63 2.60 0.34
N PHE A 31 4.65 3.37 -0.01
CA PHE A 31 5.73 2.93 -0.89
C PHE A 31 7.12 3.34 -0.38
N TRP A 32 8.15 2.67 -0.88
CA TRP A 32 9.56 3.04 -0.80
C TRP A 32 10.13 3.18 -2.20
N GLU A 33 11.22 3.94 -2.33
CA GLU A 33 11.89 4.16 -3.61
C GLU A 33 12.84 3.01 -3.96
N SER A 34 13.33 2.27 -2.95
CA SER A 34 14.21 1.13 -3.12
C SER A 34 13.69 -0.15 -2.47
N GLU A 35 14.00 -1.29 -3.08
CA GLU A 35 13.65 -2.62 -2.56
C GLU A 35 14.35 -2.92 -1.24
N ALA A 36 15.62 -2.47 -1.11
CA ALA A 36 16.41 -2.66 0.09
C ALA A 36 15.77 -1.96 1.29
N GLU A 37 15.38 -0.69 1.15
CA GLU A 37 14.67 0.04 2.21
C GLU A 37 13.31 -0.59 2.49
N ALA A 38 12.57 -1.00 1.46
CA ALA A 38 11.29 -1.67 1.64
C ALA A 38 11.43 -2.94 2.49
N THR A 39 12.40 -3.79 2.16
CA THR A 39 12.62 -5.07 2.84
C THR A 39 13.09 -4.88 4.28
N GLU A 40 13.97 -3.91 4.53
CA GLU A 40 14.48 -3.61 5.86
C GLU A 40 13.42 -2.95 6.76
N GLN A 41 12.63 -2.03 6.21
CA GLN A 41 11.70 -1.22 7.00
C GLN A 41 10.27 -1.78 7.04
N ALA A 42 9.88 -2.67 6.13
CA ALA A 42 8.51 -3.19 6.02
C ALA A 42 7.98 -3.74 7.34
N SER A 43 8.73 -4.66 7.95
CA SER A 43 8.33 -5.34 9.20
C SER A 43 8.18 -4.36 10.36
N GLY A 44 9.15 -3.45 10.53
CA GLY A 44 9.12 -2.41 11.55
C GLY A 44 7.97 -1.42 11.34
N PHE A 45 7.72 -1.02 10.10
CA PHE A 45 6.60 -0.14 9.75
C PHE A 45 5.25 -0.80 10.04
N LEU A 46 5.04 -2.05 9.61
CA LEU A 46 3.81 -2.80 9.87
C LEU A 46 3.54 -2.93 11.37
N THR A 47 4.57 -3.28 12.14
CA THR A 47 4.49 -3.38 13.61
C THR A 47 4.12 -2.02 14.23
N ALA A 48 4.72 -0.92 13.76
CA ALA A 48 4.41 0.42 14.24
C ALA A 48 2.98 0.88 13.88
N GLN A 49 2.37 0.29 12.85
CA GLN A 49 0.96 0.51 12.49
C GLN A 49 0.00 -0.40 13.25
N GLY A 50 0.49 -1.27 14.14
CA GLY A 50 -0.33 -2.21 14.91
C GLY A 50 -0.75 -3.45 14.13
N ILE A 51 -0.03 -3.82 13.07
CA ILE A 51 -0.21 -5.12 12.42
C ILE A 51 0.57 -6.18 13.20
N ASP A 52 -0.18 -7.07 13.85
CA ASP A 52 0.37 -8.12 14.72
C ASP A 52 1.18 -9.17 13.94
N ASP A 53 0.77 -9.49 12.72
CA ASP A 53 1.46 -10.46 11.86
C ASP A 53 1.93 -9.81 10.55
N PRO A 54 3.21 -9.38 10.47
CA PRO A 54 3.80 -8.85 9.26
C PRO A 54 4.24 -9.94 8.26
N ALA A 55 4.30 -11.22 8.67
CA ALA A 55 4.81 -12.30 7.82
C ALA A 55 4.12 -12.45 6.44
N PRO A 56 2.78 -12.30 6.31
CA PRO A 56 2.11 -12.41 5.02
C PRO A 56 2.25 -11.16 4.14
N TRP A 57 2.86 -10.08 4.63
CA TRP A 57 3.10 -8.87 3.86
C TRP A 57 4.46 -8.93 3.17
N LEU A 58 4.41 -8.97 1.84
CA LEU A 58 5.57 -9.04 0.97
C LEU A 58 5.80 -7.70 0.29
N VAL A 59 7.05 -7.45 -0.08
CA VAL A 59 7.40 -6.31 -0.92
C VAL A 59 7.05 -6.65 -2.38
N LEU A 60 6.25 -5.79 -3.00
CA LEU A 60 5.87 -5.90 -4.41
C LEU A 60 6.35 -4.66 -5.16
N GLU A 61 7.05 -4.87 -6.27
CA GLU A 61 7.38 -3.78 -7.19
C GLU A 61 6.14 -3.39 -8.00
N LEU A 62 5.80 -2.11 -7.99
CA LEU A 62 4.81 -1.53 -8.90
C LEU A 62 5.47 -0.47 -9.77
N THR A 63 4.92 -0.28 -10.96
CA THR A 63 5.25 0.92 -11.74
C THR A 63 4.65 2.16 -11.07
N GLU A 64 5.26 3.33 -11.28
CA GLU A 64 4.69 4.60 -10.80
C GLU A 64 3.28 4.83 -11.33
N GLN A 65 3.02 4.42 -12.57
CA GLN A 65 1.71 4.54 -13.19
C GLN A 65 0.66 3.70 -12.46
N GLN A 66 0.98 2.44 -12.13
CA GLN A 66 0.09 1.56 -11.36
C GLN A 66 -0.20 2.14 -9.98
N MET A 67 0.83 2.61 -9.26
CA MET A 67 0.67 3.24 -7.95
C MET A 67 -0.21 4.50 -8.02
N LYS A 68 0.01 5.37 -9.01
CA LYS A 68 -0.82 6.57 -9.23
C LYS A 68 -2.27 6.21 -9.50
N ILE A 69 -2.55 5.20 -10.33
CA ILE A 69 -3.91 4.72 -10.59
C ILE A 69 -4.55 4.19 -9.29
N GLY A 70 -3.81 3.44 -8.48
CA GLY A 70 -4.25 2.98 -7.16
C GLY A 70 -4.68 4.14 -6.26
N ASN A 71 -3.82 5.15 -6.10
CA ASN A 71 -4.10 6.34 -5.30
C ASN A 71 -5.32 7.13 -5.80
N VAL A 72 -5.47 7.28 -7.13
CA VAL A 72 -6.66 7.91 -7.73
C VAL A 72 -7.92 7.12 -7.40
N ARG A 73 -7.86 5.79 -7.46
CA ARG A 73 -8.99 4.90 -7.16
C ARG A 73 -9.39 4.91 -5.68
N LEU A 74 -8.44 5.16 -4.78
CA LEU A 74 -8.69 5.35 -3.34
C LEU A 74 -9.42 6.65 -3.01
N LYS A 75 -9.47 7.63 -3.93
CA LYS A 75 -10.23 8.89 -3.76
C LYS A 75 -9.97 9.63 -2.44
N ASN A 76 -8.80 9.43 -1.84
CA ASN A 76 -8.47 9.96 -0.52
C ASN A 76 -9.43 9.51 0.61
N ASP A 77 -10.07 8.34 0.47
CA ASP A 77 -11.07 7.80 1.38
C ASP A 77 -10.49 6.64 2.21
N PRO A 78 -10.29 6.81 3.54
CA PRO A 78 -9.80 5.76 4.43
C PRO A 78 -10.71 4.54 4.54
N GLY A 79 -11.98 4.65 4.13
CA GLY A 79 -12.91 3.51 4.07
C GLY A 79 -12.69 2.59 2.86
N LEU A 80 -11.79 2.97 1.96
CA LEU A 80 -11.43 2.18 0.79
C LEU A 80 -10.10 1.43 1.00
N MET A 81 -10.09 0.19 0.57
CA MET A 81 -8.90 -0.66 0.53
C MET A 81 -8.55 -0.97 -0.92
N LEU A 82 -7.25 -0.93 -1.22
CA LEU A 82 -6.72 -1.31 -2.52
C LEU A 82 -6.31 -2.78 -2.51
N PHE A 83 -6.70 -3.51 -3.55
CA PHE A 83 -6.30 -4.89 -3.80
C PHE A 83 -5.63 -4.98 -5.16
N TRP A 84 -4.57 -5.77 -5.23
CA TRP A 84 -3.82 -6.08 -6.44
C TRP A 84 -3.81 -7.58 -6.65
N GLY A 85 -4.62 -8.03 -7.60
CA GLY A 85 -4.73 -9.42 -8.00
C GLY A 85 -3.63 -9.84 -8.96
N SER A 86 -3.55 -11.15 -9.20
CA SER A 86 -2.68 -11.76 -10.21
C SER A 86 -3.03 -11.37 -11.65
N ASP A 87 -4.17 -10.73 -11.87
CA ASP A 87 -4.62 -10.16 -13.15
C ASP A 87 -3.99 -8.78 -13.45
N GLY A 88 -3.20 -8.24 -12.51
CA GLY A 88 -2.44 -7.00 -12.69
C GLY A 88 -3.30 -5.74 -12.66
N LYS A 89 -4.55 -5.82 -12.21
CA LYS A 89 -5.49 -4.69 -12.13
C LYS A 89 -5.76 -4.29 -10.67
N PRO A 90 -5.88 -2.98 -10.39
CA PRO A 90 -6.32 -2.50 -9.09
C PRO A 90 -7.81 -2.73 -8.88
N ASP A 91 -8.16 -3.44 -7.82
CA ASP A 91 -9.52 -3.56 -7.30
C ASP A 91 -9.68 -2.72 -6.02
N ILE A 92 -10.86 -2.12 -5.83
CA ILE A 92 -11.15 -1.32 -4.63
C ILE A 92 -12.31 -1.95 -3.90
N ARG A 93 -12.13 -2.16 -2.59
CA ARG A 93 -13.21 -2.66 -1.73
C ARG A 93 -13.43 -1.70 -0.57
N LYS A 94 -14.68 -1.59 -0.15
CA LYS A 94 -15.05 -0.87 1.07
C LYS A 94 -14.90 -1.80 2.26
N ILE A 95 -14.38 -1.27 3.36
CA ILE A 95 -14.40 -1.95 4.64
C ILE A 95 -15.87 -2.00 5.10
N PRO A 96 -16.46 -3.19 5.32
CA PRO A 96 -17.77 -3.25 5.94
C PRO A 96 -17.65 -2.75 7.38
N ASN A 97 -18.46 -1.75 7.72
CA ASN A 97 -18.59 -1.18 9.06
C ASN A 97 -19.10 -2.22 10.08
#